data_AF-A0A4Q5QV94-F1
#
_entry.id   AF-A0A4Q5QV94-F1
#
_cell.length_a   1.000
_cell.length_b   1.000
_cell.length_c   1.000
_cell.angle_alpha   90.00
_cell.angle_beta   90.00
_cell.angle_gamma   90.00
#
_symmetry.space_group_name_H-M   'P 1'
#
loop_
_entity.id
_entity.type
_entity.pdbx_description
1 polymer ?
#
loop_
_entity_poly.entity_id
_entity_poly.type
_entity_poly.pdbx_seq_one_letter_code
_entity_poly.pdbx_strand_id
1 'polypeptide(L)' 'RYSKSIEQYMVRQFMKPGITGWAQVNGFRGETKTLDQMEKRVEHDLWYMENWSLWLDVRIIFMTVFNAIAGDENAF' A
#
# COMPACT_ATOMS: atom_id res chain seq x y z
N ARG A 1 -25.03 -1.11 0.94
CA ARG A 1 -23.74 -1.77 0.62
C ARG A 1 -22.99 -1.03 -0.50
N TYR A 2 -23.60 -0.71 -1.63
CA TYR A 2 -22.98 0.06 -2.73
C TYR A 2 -22.48 1.47 -2.36
N SER A 3 -23.19 2.19 -1.49
CA SER A 3 -22.85 3.58 -1.14
C SER A 3 -21.50 3.71 -0.42
N LYS A 4 -21.16 2.74 0.43
CA LYS A 4 -19.89 2.71 1.20
C LYS A 4 -18.68 2.54 0.28
N SER A 5 -18.84 1.71 -0.76
CA SER A 5 -17.82 1.46 -1.77
C SER A 5 -17.54 2.69 -2.64
N ILE A 6 -18.58 3.45 -3.00
CA ILE A 6 -18.45 4.71 -3.75
C ILE A 6 -17.81 5.80 -2.88
N GLU A 7 -18.20 5.88 -1.60
CA GLU A 7 -17.65 6.85 -0.66
C GLU A 7 -16.14 6.62 -0.42
N GLN A 8 -15.71 5.36 -0.26
CA GLN A 8 -14.30 4.97 -0.20
C GLN A 8 -13.56 5.24 -1.52
N TYR A 9 -14.22 5.07 -2.67
CA TYR A 9 -13.65 5.37 -3.99
C TYR A 9 -13.38 6.86 -4.19
N MET A 10 -14.32 7.72 -3.77
CA MET A 10 -14.18 9.18 -3.89
C MET A 10 -13.03 9.72 -3.03
N VAL A 11 -12.85 9.22 -1.80
CA VAL A 11 -11.76 9.66 -0.89
C VAL A 11 -10.38 9.42 -1.50
N ARG A 12 -10.23 8.37 -2.32
CA ARG A 12 -8.95 8.02 -2.94
C ARG A 12 -8.55 8.90 -4.13
N GLN A 13 -9.52 9.50 -4.82
CA GLN A 13 -9.23 10.47 -5.89
C GLN A 13 -8.49 11.71 -5.36
N PHE A 14 -8.61 11.97 -4.05
CA PHE A 14 -7.95 13.09 -3.36
C PHE A 14 -6.60 12.73 -2.74
N MET A 15 -6.29 11.44 -2.58
CA MET A 15 -5.02 11.01 -1.97
C MET A 15 -4.03 10.60 -3.06
N LYS A 16 -3.03 11.45 -3.30
CA LYS A 16 -1.91 11.11 -4.18
C LYS A 16 -1.22 9.86 -3.62
N PRO A 17 -0.95 8.83 -4.44
CA PRO A 17 -0.27 7.63 -3.98
C PRO A 17 1.13 7.98 -3.46
N GLY A 18 1.50 7.42 -2.31
CA GLY A 18 2.87 7.50 -1.80
C GLY A 18 3.83 6.68 -2.67
N ILE A 19 5.11 7.07 -2.69
CA ILE A 19 6.15 6.40 -3.49
C ILE A 19 6.39 4.98 -2.99
N THR A 20 6.43 4.76 -1.66
CA THR A 20 6.56 3.44 -1.01
C THR A 20 5.81 3.36 0.32
N GLY A 21 5.42 2.16 0.76
CA GLY A 21 4.73 1.96 2.04
C GLY A 21 4.56 0.48 2.41
N TRP A 22 4.16 0.21 3.65
CA TRP A 22 3.99 -1.16 4.17
C TRP A 22 3.05 -2.01 3.30
N ALA A 23 1.98 -1.42 2.77
CA ALA A 23 1.10 -2.12 1.84
C ALA A 23 1.82 -2.55 0.54
N GLN A 24 2.73 -1.74 -0.01
CA GLN A 24 3.42 -2.06 -1.26
C GLN A 24 4.39 -3.22 -1.11
N VAL A 25 5.14 -3.28 0.00
CA VAL A 25 6.05 -4.38 0.29
C VAL A 25 5.32 -5.69 0.61
N ASN A 26 4.03 -5.62 0.96
CA ASN A 26 3.15 -6.78 1.16
C ASN A 26 2.31 -7.14 -0.09
N GLY A 27 2.71 -6.68 -1.28
CA GLY A 27 2.11 -7.09 -2.54
C GLY A 27 0.90 -6.25 -3.00
N PHE A 28 0.61 -5.12 -2.34
CA PHE A 28 -0.42 -4.17 -2.80
C PHE A 28 0.19 -3.02 -3.62
N ARG A 29 1.20 -3.32 -4.45
CA ARG A 29 1.84 -2.39 -5.38
C ARG A 29 1.01 -2.29 -6.67
N GLY A 30 0.91 -1.09 -7.25
CA GLY A 30 0.20 -0.86 -8.52
C GLY A 30 -1.26 -0.38 -8.39
N GLU A 31 -1.94 -0.35 -9.55
CA GLU A 31 -3.35 0.02 -9.67
C GLU A 31 -4.22 -0.98 -8.92
N THR A 32 -4.76 -0.54 -7.79
CA THR A 32 -5.84 -1.23 -7.08
C THR A 32 -7.13 -1.14 -7.90
N LYS A 33 -7.38 -2.16 -8.72
CA LYS A 33 -8.53 -2.23 -9.63
C LYS A 33 -9.79 -2.73 -8.94
N THR A 34 -9.67 -3.34 -7.75
CA THR A 34 -10.80 -3.89 -6.99
C THR A 34 -10.95 -3.24 -5.62
N LEU A 35 -12.18 -3.21 -5.10
CA LEU A 35 -12.52 -2.67 -3.77
C LEU A 35 -11.74 -3.39 -2.65
N ASP A 36 -11.66 -4.71 -2.72
CA ASP A 36 -10.95 -5.54 -1.74
C ASP A 36 -9.46 -5.20 -1.64
N GLN A 37 -8.81 -4.85 -2.76
CA GLN A 37 -7.42 -4.40 -2.75
C GLN A 37 -7.25 -3.02 -2.10
N MET A 38 -8.28 -2.18 -2.15
CA MET A 38 -8.25 -0.88 -1.48
C MET A 38 -8.41 -1.04 0.03
N GLU A 39 -9.36 -1.87 0.45
CA GLU A 39 -9.60 -2.18 1.86
C GLU A 39 -8.32 -2.72 2.51
N LYS A 40 -7.67 -3.70 1.88
CA LYS A 40 -6.38 -4.23 2.35
C LYS A 40 -5.26 -3.19 2.39
N ARG A 41 -5.23 -2.22 1.47
CA ARG A 41 -4.25 -1.12 1.54
C ARG A 41 -4.50 -0.27 2.80
N VAL A 42 -5.76 0.09 3.07
CA VAL A 42 -6.12 0.86 4.26
C VAL A 42 -5.80 0.09 5.54
N GLU A 43 -6.10 -1.21 5.60
CA GLU A 43 -5.73 -2.06 6.73
C GLU A 43 -4.22 -2.07 6.98
N HIS A 44 -3.41 -2.17 5.93
CA HIS A 44 -1.95 -2.13 6.06
C HIS A 44 -1.41 -0.75 6.46
N ASP A 45 -2.02 0.33 5.98
CA ASP A 45 -1.65 1.68 6.38
C ASP A 45 -2.00 1.94 7.86
N LEU A 46 -3.18 1.47 8.32
CA LEU A 46 -3.59 1.51 9.73
C LEU A 46 -2.63 0.69 10.62
N TRP A 47 -2.33 -0.55 10.21
CA TRP A 47 -1.40 -1.41 10.94
C TRP A 47 -0.01 -0.78 11.05
N TYR A 48 0.47 -0.15 9.96
CA TYR A 48 1.75 0.56 9.96
C TYR A 48 1.75 1.72 10.97
N MET A 49 0.68 2.50 11.05
CA MET A 49 0.57 3.58 12.04
C MET A 49 0.54 3.05 13.48
N GLU A 50 -0.18 1.96 13.73
CA GLU A 50 -0.27 1.35 15.07
C GLU A 50 1.04 0.71 15.52
N ASN A 51 1.81 0.14 14.58
CA ASN A 51 3.06 -0.57 14.85
C ASN A 51 4.29 0.26 14.46
N TRP A 52 4.10 1.57 14.30
CA TRP A 52 5.14 2.44 13.78
C TRP A 52 6.39 2.37 14.65
N SER A 53 7.53 2.14 14.01
CA SER A 53 8.85 2.20 14.61
C SER A 53 9.89 2.56 13.56
N LEU A 54 10.98 3.19 13.99
CA LEU A 54 12.09 3.52 13.08
C LEU A 54 12.66 2.27 12.37
N TRP A 55 12.65 1.12 13.04
CA TRP A 55 13.06 -0.16 12.45
C TRP A 55 12.13 -0.63 11.34
N LEU A 56 10.82 -0.39 11.48
CA LEU A 56 9.85 -0.70 10.45
C LEU A 56 10.12 0.12 9.18
N ASP A 57 10.48 1.39 9.32
CA ASP A 57 10.83 2.25 8.18
C ASP A 57 12.09 1.78 7.45
N VAL A 58 13.15 1.42 8.19
CA VAL A 58 14.37 0.84 7.60
C VAL A 58 14.04 -0.46 6.87
N ARG A 59 13.18 -1.31 7.44
CA ARG A 59 12.74 -2.56 6.81
C ARG A 59 11.98 -2.31 5.51
N ILE A 60 11.07 -1.34 5.48
CA ILE A 60 10.33 -0.97 4.26
C ILE A 60 11.30 -0.52 3.18
N ILE A 61 12.23 0.38 3.50
CA ILE A 61 13.24 0.87 2.54
C ILE A 61 14.07 -0.30 2.00
N PHE A 62 14.56 -1.18 2.88
CA PHE A 62 15.37 -2.33 2.47
C PHE A 62 14.60 -3.27 1.55
N MET A 63 13.36 -3.63 1.89
CA MET A 63 12.53 -4.50 1.05
C MET A 63 12.20 -3.84 -0.29
N THR A 64 11.96 -2.53 -0.31
CA THR A 64 11.72 -1.80 -1.56
C THR A 64 12.95 -1.82 -2.47
N VAL A 65 14.15 -1.59 -1.93
CA VAL A 65 15.41 -1.65 -2.70
C VAL A 65 15.71 -3.08 -3.14
N PHE A 66 15.54 -4.06 -2.26
CA PHE A 66 15.75 -5.47 -2.57
C PHE A 66 14.82 -5.94 -3.69
N ASN A 67 13.52 -5.67 -3.60
CA ASN A 67 12.55 -6.05 -4.64
C ASN A 67 12.84 -5.36 -5.98
N ALA A 68 13.34 -4.12 -5.95
CA ALA A 68 13.73 -3.39 -7.16
C ALA A 68 14.98 -3.99 -7.83
N ILE A 69 15.95 -4.46 -7.04
CA ILE A 69 17.20 -5.07 -7.55
C ILE A 69 17.01 -6.53 -7.93
N ALA A 70 16.18 -7.27 -7.19
CA ALA A 70 15.90 -8.70 -7.42
C ALA A 70 15.03 -8.96 -8.66
N GLY A 71 14.47 -7.91 -9.28
CA GLY A 71 13.72 -8.03 -10.53
C GLY A 71 12.37 -8.73 -10.37
N ASP A 72 11.62 -8.40 -9.31
CA ASP A 72 10.28 -8.94 -9.13
C ASP A 72 9.40 -8.53 -10.32
N GLU A 73 8.74 -9.50 -10.95
CA GLU A 73 7.85 -9.35 -12.12
C GLU A 73 6.64 -8.43 -11.81
N ASN A 74 6.43 -8.08 -10.53
CA ASN A 74 5.44 -7.10 -10.06
C ASN A 74 5.99 -5.65 -9.91
N ALA A 75 7.24 -5.40 -10.33
CA ALA A 75 7.88 -4.08 -10.23
C ALA A 75 7.49 -3.08 -11.34
N PHE A 76 6.72 -3.51 -12.35
CA PHE A 76 6.25 -2.69 -13.47
C PHE A 76 4.74 -2.79 -13.65
#